data_AF-A0A562I0F8-F1
#
_entry.id   AF-A0A562I0F8-F1
#
_cell.length_a   1.000
_cell.length_b   1.000
_cell.length_c   1.000
_cell.angle_alpha   90.00
_cell.angle_beta   90.00
_cell.angle_gamma   90.00
#
_symmetry.space_group_name_H-M   'P 1'
#
loop_
_entity.id
_entity.type
_entity.pdbx_description
1 polymer ?
#
loop_
_entity_poly.entity_id
_entity_poly.type
_entity_poly.pdbx_seq_one_letter_code
_entity_poly.pdbx_strand_id
1 'polypeptide(L)'
;MKHTIHIPDDAQVQVIDVRGKPLAEAFPAPFSQVTNIPFPLLRSQLAQLDPSRPVITLCAFGKMSYFAARVLQQHGFDVASFSGGLKANVDPRSPAKLPTP
;
A
#
# COMPACT_ATOMS: atom_id res chain seq x y z
N MET A 1 -12.94 -1.80 -10.72
CA MET A 1 -11.86 -1.68 -9.71
C MET A 1 -10.99 -0.51 -10.12
N LYS A 2 -10.71 0.43 -9.21
CA LYS A 2 -9.91 1.63 -9.50
C LYS A 2 -8.41 1.29 -9.53
N HIS A 3 -7.68 1.95 -10.41
CA HIS A 3 -6.23 1.85 -10.54
C HIS A 3 -5.63 3.25 -10.48
N THR A 4 -4.49 3.39 -9.83
CA THR A 4 -3.74 4.65 -9.80
C THR A 4 -2.25 4.39 -9.92
N ILE A 5 -1.51 5.32 -10.51
CA ILE A 5 -0.04 5.36 -10.51
C ILE A 5 0.49 6.50 -9.62
N HIS A 6 -0.42 7.27 -9.02
CA HIS A 6 -0.12 8.39 -8.14
C HIS A 6 -0.71 8.13 -6.75
N ILE A 7 0.06 8.43 -5.71
CA ILE A 7 -0.41 8.44 -4.33
C ILE A 7 -0.60 9.91 -3.93
N PRO A 8 -1.84 10.36 -3.64
CA PRO A 8 -2.10 11.73 -3.21
C PRO A 8 -1.48 12.00 -1.84
N ASP A 9 -1.01 13.24 -1.62
CA ASP A 9 -0.53 13.72 -0.32
C ASP A 9 -1.70 14.20 0.55
N ASP A 10 -2.78 13.43 0.55
CA ASP A 10 -4.01 13.70 1.31
C ASP A 10 -4.06 12.79 2.53
N ALA A 11 -4.03 13.37 3.73
CA ALA A 11 -4.11 12.65 4.99
C ALA A 11 -5.42 11.85 5.15
N GLN A 12 -6.47 12.16 4.38
CA GLN A 12 -7.70 11.36 4.36
C GLN A 12 -7.52 10.01 3.67
N VAL A 13 -6.50 9.84 2.82
CA VAL A 13 -6.24 8.59 2.11
C VAL A 13 -5.41 7.64 2.96
N GLN A 14 -5.84 6.39 3.05
CA GLN A 14 -5.12 5.34 3.77
C GLN A 14 -4.25 4.56 2.79
N VAL A 15 -2.93 4.70 2.91
CA VAL A 15 -1.99 3.99 2.04
C VAL A 15 -1.52 2.70 2.72
N ILE A 16 -1.87 1.56 2.13
CA ILE A 16 -1.64 0.23 2.72
C ILE A 16 -0.60 -0.53 1.92
N ASP A 17 0.58 -0.70 2.51
CA ASP A 17 1.62 -1.57 1.96
C ASP A 17 1.32 -3.03 2.31
N VAL A 18 1.08 -3.85 1.29
CA VAL A 18 0.74 -5.27 1.47
C VAL A 18 1.93 -6.21 1.29
N ARG A 19 3.15 -5.67 1.18
CA ARG A 19 4.39 -6.46 1.21
C ARG A 19 4.56 -7.14 2.57
N GLY A 20 5.34 -8.22 2.58
CA GLY A 20 5.75 -8.86 3.83
C GLY A 20 6.50 -7.86 4.73
N LYS A 21 6.21 -7.90 6.03
CA LYS A 21 6.73 -6.97 7.02
C LYS A 21 8.26 -6.76 6.94
N PRO A 22 9.10 -7.82 6.86
CA PRO A 22 10.56 -7.63 6.76
C PRO A 22 11.00 -6.83 5.53
N LEU A 23 10.30 -7.00 4.39
CA LEU A 23 10.62 -6.28 3.16
C LEU A 23 10.18 -4.81 3.24
N ALA A 24 9.01 -4.56 3.85
CA ALA A 24 8.50 -3.21 4.03
C ALA A 24 9.35 -2.40 5.02
N GLU A 25 9.87 -3.04 6.07
CA GLU A 25 10.76 -2.42 7.05
C GLU A 25 12.16 -2.17 6.48
N ALA A 26 12.75 -3.15 5.78
CA ALA A 26 14.07 -2.98 5.16
C ALA A 26 14.07 -1.95 4.02
N PHE A 27 12.95 -1.82 3.30
CA PHE A 27 12.79 -0.89 2.20
C PHE A 27 11.45 -0.14 2.31
N PRO A 28 11.38 0.89 3.16
CA PRO A 28 10.16 1.66 3.38
C PRO A 28 9.65 2.27 2.07
N ALA A 29 8.33 2.29 1.90
CA ALA A 29 7.72 3.01 0.81
C ALA A 29 7.96 4.53 1.00
N PRO A 30 8.38 5.28 -0.03
CA PRO A 30 8.76 6.69 0.10
C PRO A 30 7.54 7.62 0.05
N PHE A 31 6.46 7.26 0.75
CA PHE A 31 5.24 8.06 0.80
C PHE A 31 4.93 8.43 2.25
N SER A 32 4.28 9.57 2.43
CA SER A 32 3.74 9.98 3.72
C SER A 32 2.67 8.98 4.16
N GLN A 33 2.66 8.64 5.46
CA GLN A 33 1.57 7.91 6.12
C GLN A 33 1.23 6.53 5.53
N VAL A 34 2.25 5.70 5.28
CA VAL A 34 2.06 4.30 4.85
C VAL A 34 1.94 3.37 6.05
N THR A 35 0.86 2.58 6.09
CA THR A 35 0.68 1.50 7.06
C THR A 35 0.97 0.16 6.39
N ASN A 36 1.87 -0.64 6.95
CA ASN A 36 2.11 -2.00 6.45
C ASN A 36 1.11 -2.99 7.06
N ILE A 37 0.30 -3.61 6.20
CA ILE A 37 -0.57 -4.74 6.54
C ILE A 37 -0.27 -5.85 5.54
N PRO A 38 0.60 -6.82 5.87
CA PRO A 38 0.97 -7.89 4.95
C PRO A 38 -0.27 -8.60 4.40
N PHE A 39 -0.28 -8.88 3.10
CA PHE A 39 -1.45 -9.47 2.42
C PHE A 39 -2.07 -10.68 3.14
N PRO A 40 -1.30 -11.66 3.68
CA PRO A 40 -1.88 -12.79 4.42
C PRO A 40 -2.67 -12.39 5.67
N LEU A 41 -2.34 -11.26 6.30
CA LEU A 41 -2.97 -10.75 7.52
C LEU A 41 -4.10 -9.75 7.21
N LEU A 42 -4.24 -9.29 5.96
CA LEU A 42 -5.17 -8.23 5.58
C LEU A 42 -6.62 -8.53 6.02
N ARG A 43 -7.08 -9.78 5.86
CA ARG A 43 -8.45 -10.18 6.22
C ARG A 43 -8.71 -10.16 7.73
N SER A 44 -7.74 -10.56 8.54
CA SER A 44 -7.88 -10.54 10.01
C SER A 44 -7.65 -9.16 10.60
N GLN A 45 -7.08 -8.24 9.82
CA GLN A 45 -6.70 -6.90 10.27
C GLN A 45 -7.55 -5.77 9.65
N LEU A 46 -8.69 -6.10 9.03
CA LEU A 46 -9.60 -5.12 8.42
C LEU A 46 -10.05 -4.02 9.40
N ALA A 47 -10.21 -4.35 10.68
CA ALA A 47 -10.63 -3.41 11.72
C ALA A 47 -9.61 -2.28 12.00
N GLN A 48 -8.39 -2.37 11.49
CA GLN A 48 -7.41 -1.28 11.57
C GLN A 48 -7.66 -0.20 10.52
N LEU A 49 -8.47 -0.49 9.50
CA LEU A 49 -8.78 0.44 8.43
C LEU A 49 -10.09 1.15 8.74
N ASP A 50 -10.11 2.45 8.47
CA ASP A 50 -11.33 3.25 8.55
C ASP A 50 -12.15 3.05 7.26
N PRO A 51 -13.36 2.46 7.32
CA PRO A 51 -14.18 2.23 6.13
C PRO A 51 -14.73 3.52 5.51
N SER A 52 -14.72 4.65 6.21
CA SER A 52 -15.17 5.95 5.70
C SER A 52 -14.13 6.66 4.83
N ARG A 53 -12.87 6.19 4.88
CA ARG A 53 -11.73 6.81 4.20
C ARG A 53 -11.26 5.96 3.02
N PRO A 54 -10.94 6.57 1.87
CA PRO A 54 -10.44 5.83 0.70
C PRO A 54 -9.12 5.13 1.01
N VAL A 55 -8.95 3.93 0.44
CA VAL A 55 -7.76 3.09 0.62
C VAL A 55 -6.98 2.97 -0.69
N ILE A 56 -5.65 3.09 -0.63
CA ILE A 56 -4.76 2.75 -1.74
C ILE A 56 -3.87 1.61 -1.31
N THR A 57 -3.94 0.47 -2.01
CA THR A 57 -3.04 -0.65 -1.75
C THR A 57 -1.79 -0.55 -2.63
N LEU A 58 -0.62 -0.82 -2.06
CA LEU A 58 0.65 -0.86 -2.79
C LEU A 58 1.44 -2.12 -2.52
N CYS A 59 2.25 -2.53 -3.49
CA CYS A 59 3.25 -3.57 -3.31
C CYS A 59 4.47 -3.31 -4.20
N ALA A 60 5.41 -4.25 -4.25
CA ALA A 60 6.66 -4.07 -5.01
C ALA A 60 6.44 -3.91 -6.53
N PHE A 61 5.50 -4.67 -7.12
CA PHE A 61 5.31 -4.77 -8.57
C PHE A 61 3.84 -4.59 -9.03
N GLY A 62 2.92 -4.24 -8.13
CA GLY A 62 1.50 -4.05 -8.43
C GLY A 62 0.59 -5.30 -8.42
N LYS A 63 1.14 -6.52 -8.49
CA LYS A 63 0.32 -7.76 -8.48
C LYS A 63 -0.42 -7.96 -7.15
N MET A 64 0.31 -7.89 -6.04
CA MET A 64 -0.30 -8.13 -4.71
C MET A 64 -1.24 -7.00 -4.29
N SER A 65 -0.99 -5.76 -4.71
CA SER A 65 -1.91 -4.64 -4.43
C SER A 65 -3.26 -4.84 -5.13
N TYR A 66 -3.29 -5.39 -6.35
CA TYR A 66 -4.53 -5.76 -7.03
C TYR A 66 -5.37 -6.73 -6.19
N PHE A 67 -4.77 -7.82 -5.71
CA PHE A 67 -5.50 -8.81 -4.90
C PHE A 67 -5.95 -8.23 -3.55
N ALA A 68 -5.13 -7.42 -2.92
CA ALA A 68 -5.51 -6.70 -1.70
C ALA A 68 -6.70 -5.77 -1.93
N ALA A 69 -6.68 -5.00 -3.02
CA ALA A 69 -7.78 -4.11 -3.39
C ALA A 69 -9.07 -4.90 -3.63
N ARG A 70 -9.00 -6.09 -4.24
CA ARG A 70 -10.19 -6.95 -4.39
C ARG A 70 -10.75 -7.43 -3.07
N VAL A 71 -9.90 -7.83 -2.13
CA VAL A 71 -10.32 -8.22 -0.78
C VAL A 71 -11.02 -7.05 -0.10
N LEU A 72 -10.39 -5.86 -0.06
CA LEU A 72 -10.98 -4.69 0.58
C LEU A 72 -12.30 -4.25 -0.08
N GLN A 73 -12.37 -4.30 -1.42
CA GLN A 73 -13.61 -3.99 -2.14
C GLN A 73 -14.75 -4.95 -1.77
N GLN A 74 -14.47 -6.24 -1.57
CA GLN A 74 -15.46 -7.22 -1.12
C GLN A 74 -15.97 -6.93 0.30
N HIS A 75 -15.18 -6.21 1.11
CA HIS A 75 -15.55 -5.78 2.46
C HIS A 75 -16.10 -4.34 2.50
N GLY A 76 -16.43 -3.74 1.35
CA GLY A 76 -17.13 -2.45 1.27
C GLY A 76 -16.24 -1.20 1.29
N PHE A 77 -14.92 -1.35 1.23
CA PHE A 77 -14.01 -0.20 1.18
C PHE A 77 -13.99 0.45 -0.22
N ASP A 78 -13.92 1.79 -0.28
CA ASP A 78 -13.51 2.48 -1.51
C ASP A 78 -11.99 2.34 -1.68
N VAL A 79 -11.57 1.59 -2.69
CA VAL A 79 -10.17 1.18 -2.84
C VAL A 79 -9.66 1.28 -4.26
N ALA A 80 -8.40 1.74 -4.39
CA ALA A 80 -7.63 1.73 -5.62
C ALA A 80 -6.34 0.90 -5.44
N SER A 81 -5.94 0.19 -6.50
CA SER A 81 -4.64 -0.48 -6.54
C SER A 81 -3.58 0.44 -7.14
N PHE A 82 -2.42 0.53 -6.49
CA PHE A 82 -1.24 1.19 -7.03
C PHE A 82 -0.59 0.34 -8.14
N SER A 83 -0.88 0.69 -9.39
CA SER A 83 -0.43 -0.01 -10.59
C SER A 83 1.07 0.17 -10.81
N GLY A 84 1.76 -0.88 -11.27
CA GLY A 84 3.23 -0.87 -11.45
C GLY A 84 4.03 -1.06 -10.16
N GLY A 85 3.42 -0.80 -9.00
CA GLY A 85 4.06 -0.96 -7.70
C GLY A 85 5.21 0.03 -7.47
N LEU A 86 5.91 -0.15 -6.35
CA LEU A 86 7.03 0.72 -5.98
C LEU A 86 8.13 0.73 -7.04
N LYS A 87 8.47 -0.43 -7.63
CA LYS A 87 9.59 -0.49 -8.58
C LYS A 87 9.36 0.27 -9.89
N ALA A 88 8.12 0.43 -10.31
CA ALA A 88 7.81 1.19 -11.54
C ALA A 88 7.68 2.69 -11.28
N ASN A 89 7.22 3.07 -10.08
CA ASN A 89 6.81 4.44 -9.78
C ASN A 89 7.75 5.17 -8.79
N VAL A 90 8.73 4.47 -8.22
CA VAL A 90 9.75 5.02 -7.33
C VAL A 90 11.11 4.91 -8.01
N ASP A 91 11.82 6.03 -8.09
CA ASP A 91 13.20 6.05 -8.58
C ASP A 91 14.07 5.21 -7.63
N PRO A 92 14.77 4.17 -8.12
CA PRO A 92 15.69 3.36 -7.31
C PRO A 92 16.86 4.17 -6.72
N ARG A 93 17.11 5.39 -7.21
CA ARG A 93 18.09 6.34 -6.65
C ARG A 93 17.49 7.29 -5.60
N SER A 94 16.17 7.31 -5.46
CA SER A 94 15.52 8.07 -4.41
C SER A 94 15.93 7.47 -3.06
N PRO A 95 16.40 8.28 -2.10
CA PRO A 95 16.79 7.78 -0.79
C PRO A 95 15.54 7.39 -0.01
N ALA A 96 14.99 6.21 -0.28
CA ALA A 96 14.24 5.50 0.74
C ALA A 96 15.22 5.35 1.90
N LYS A 97 15.03 6.15 2.95
CA LYS A 97 15.91 6.31 4.11
C LYS A 97 16.60 4.98 4.42
N LEU A 98 17.88 4.88 4.09
CA LEU A 98 18.65 3.64 4.23
C LEU A 98 18.54 3.19 5.70
N PRO A 99 18.33 1.90 5.98
CA PRO A 99 18.39 1.41 7.35
C PRO A 99 19.76 1.75 7.92
N THR A 100 19.80 2.51 9.01
CA THR A 100 21.03 2.67 9.78
C THR A 100 21.38 1.32 10.41
N PRO A 101 22.63 0.83 10.30
CA PRO A 101 23.05 -0.47 10.86
C PRO A 101 22.89 -0.54 12.38
#